data_AF-A0A0G1N865-F1
#
_entry.id   AF-A0A0G1N865-F1
#
_cell.length_a   1.000
_cell.length_b   1.000
_cell.length_c   1.000
_cell.angle_alpha   90.00
_cell.angle_beta   90.00
_cell.angle_gamma   90.00
#
_symmetry.space_group_name_H-M   'P 1'
#
loop_
_entity.id
_entity.type
_entity.pdbx_description
1 polymer ?
#
loop_
_entity_poly.entity_id
_entity_poly.type
_entity_poly.pdbx_seq_one_letter_code
_entity_poly.pdbx_strand_id
1 'polypeptide(L)'
;MLEFLIFFLVFGVSGALAAWYFMSLLSEKKLLRSSLDYRVVLVSLYKPGEKDKKDWKQEVAVSEQLLGSLANFKLPVVMEFAVHNIGEDVNLYFAAAETEMDSLIQQIQAFWPGAEIDKVDDYNIFNPQGTSLAAVFKQERPAILPIKTFESLPEDFLLPVMNTFSTLAKEGDGIGLQIIFKKADAKTAKQFKTVGSELRKGESLEQALAKAGQTGAGQFADTLGKSFVPEKPEEKTDKEKNKNSDA
;
A
#
# COMPACT_ATOMS: atom_id res chain seq x y z
N MET A 1 -26.75 -36.47 23.36
CA MET A 1 -25.86 -35.36 23.79
C MET A 1 -24.89 -34.96 22.68
N LEU A 2 -24.11 -35.90 22.12
CA LEU A 2 -23.14 -35.60 21.06
C LEU A 2 -23.78 -35.05 19.76
N GLU A 3 -24.88 -35.64 19.30
CA GLU A 3 -25.56 -35.18 18.07
C GLU A 3 -26.16 -33.77 18.19
N PHE A 4 -26.70 -33.43 19.37
CA PHE A 4 -27.18 -32.06 19.64
C PHE A 4 -26.02 -31.06 19.62
N LEU A 5 -24.86 -31.44 20.19
CA LEU A 5 -23.68 -30.58 20.19
C LEU A 5 -23.13 -30.36 18.77
N ILE A 6 -23.13 -31.41 17.94
CA ILE A 6 -22.78 -31.31 16.51
C ILE A 6 -23.76 -30.42 15.76
N PHE A 7 -25.07 -30.55 16.00
CA PHE A 7 -26.10 -29.72 15.38
C PHE A 7 -25.90 -28.22 15.68
N PHE A 8 -25.67 -27.86 16.96
CA PHE A 8 -25.40 -26.48 17.34
C PHE A 8 -24.10 -25.95 16.74
N LEU A 9 -23.06 -26.78 16.63
CA LEU A 9 -21.79 -26.40 16.03
C LEU A 9 -21.94 -26.12 14.53
N VAL A 10 -22.63 -27.00 13.79
CA VAL A 10 -22.90 -26.83 12.35
C VAL A 10 -23.75 -25.58 12.11
N PHE A 11 -24.80 -25.36 12.91
CA PHE A 11 -25.66 -24.19 12.78
C PHE A 11 -24.93 -22.88 13.14
N GLY A 12 -24.05 -22.92 14.15
CA GLY A 12 -23.20 -21.78 14.51
C GLY A 12 -22.21 -21.41 13.41
N VAL A 13 -21.55 -22.42 12.81
CA VAL A 13 -20.61 -22.21 11.71
C VAL A 13 -21.33 -21.72 10.45
N SER A 14 -22.48 -22.29 10.09
CA SER A 14 -23.25 -21.85 8.93
C SER A 14 -23.79 -20.42 9.11
N GLY A 15 -24.25 -20.08 10.32
CA GLY A 15 -24.65 -18.70 10.66
C GLY A 15 -23.48 -17.71 10.56
N ALA A 16 -22.30 -18.09 11.04
CA ALA A 16 -21.09 -17.25 10.94
C ALA A 16 -20.64 -17.05 9.49
N LEU A 17 -20.67 -18.10 8.67
CA LEU A 17 -20.35 -18.02 7.24
C LEU A 17 -21.36 -17.15 6.49
N ALA A 18 -22.66 -17.29 6.78
CA ALA A 18 -23.71 -16.46 6.19
C ALA A 18 -23.55 -14.98 6.58
N ALA A 19 -23.24 -14.69 7.85
CA ALA A 19 -22.97 -13.33 8.31
C ALA A 19 -21.71 -12.74 7.65
N TRP A 20 -20.64 -13.53 7.53
CA TRP A 20 -19.41 -13.12 6.84
C TRP A 20 -19.66 -12.81 5.36
N TYR A 21 -20.37 -13.69 4.65
CA TYR A 21 -20.75 -13.50 3.25
C TYR A 21 -21.65 -12.27 3.05
N PHE A 22 -22.62 -12.06 3.95
CA PHE A 22 -23.47 -10.87 3.89
C PHE A 22 -22.67 -9.58 4.14
N MET A 23 -21.74 -9.60 5.10
CA MET A 23 -20.84 -8.48 5.35
C MET A 23 -19.91 -8.20 4.16
N SER A 24 -19.40 -9.25 3.48
CA SER A 24 -18.55 -9.06 2.30
C SER A 24 -19.33 -8.40 1.16
N LEU A 25 -20.57 -8.84 0.88
CA LEU A 25 -21.44 -8.23 -0.12
C LEU A 25 -21.75 -6.75 0.17
N LEU A 26 -21.99 -6.38 1.42
CA LEU A 26 -22.23 -4.99 1.80
C LEU A 26 -20.97 -4.13 1.60
N SER A 27 -19.79 -4.68 1.89
CA SER A 27 -18.52 -3.98 1.72
C SER A 27 -18.21 -3.68 0.25
N GLU A 28 -18.46 -4.64 -0.65
CA GLU A 28 -18.29 -4.48 -2.10
C GLU A 28 -19.23 -3.41 -2.66
N LYS A 29 -20.51 -3.45 -2.29
CA LYS A 29 -21.48 -2.43 -2.71
C LYS A 29 -21.09 -1.03 -2.25
N LYS A 30 -20.57 -0.90 -1.02
CA LYS A 30 -20.09 0.38 -0.50
C LYS A 30 -18.90 0.89 -1.31
N LEU A 31 -17.94 0.03 -1.63
CA LEU A 31 -16.77 0.38 -2.44
C LEU A 31 -17.19 0.83 -3.86
N LEU A 32 -18.04 0.05 -4.53
CA LEU A 32 -18.57 0.40 -5.85
C LEU A 32 -19.33 1.73 -5.85
N ARG A 33 -20.17 1.95 -4.84
CA ARG A 33 -20.87 3.23 -4.70
C ARG A 33 -19.91 4.39 -4.48
N SER A 34 -18.83 4.15 -3.74
CA SER A 34 -17.80 5.17 -3.47
C SER A 34 -16.96 5.45 -4.72
N SER A 35 -16.72 4.47 -5.60
CA SER A 35 -15.98 4.70 -6.85
C SER A 35 -16.78 5.50 -7.87
N LEU A 36 -18.11 5.40 -7.88
CA LEU A 36 -18.99 6.21 -8.73
C LEU A 36 -19.06 7.69 -8.32
N ASP A 37 -18.63 8.00 -7.10
CA ASP A 37 -18.57 9.37 -6.56
C ASP A 37 -17.29 10.11 -6.97
N TYR A 38 -16.38 9.46 -7.71
CA TYR A 38 -15.17 10.11 -8.16
C TYR A 38 -15.47 11.14 -9.26
N ARG A 39 -14.67 12.20 -9.25
CA ARG A 39 -14.62 13.20 -10.33
C ARG A 39 -13.17 13.38 -10.76
N VAL A 40 -13.00 13.72 -12.03
CA VAL A 40 -11.68 13.86 -12.65
C VAL A 40 -11.41 15.33 -12.94
N VAL A 41 -10.16 15.74 -12.75
CA VAL A 41 -9.63 17.02 -13.23
C VAL A 41 -8.43 16.78 -14.13
N LEU A 42 -8.37 17.54 -15.22
CA LEU A 42 -7.18 17.67 -16.05
C LEU A 42 -6.30 18.78 -15.46
N VAL A 43 -5.01 18.49 -15.31
CA VAL A 43 -4.03 19.44 -14.77
C VAL A 43 -2.99 19.76 -15.84
N SER A 44 -2.99 21.00 -16.30
CA SER A 44 -2.00 21.52 -17.23
C SER A 44 -0.90 22.27 -16.45
N LEU A 45 0.31 21.73 -16.49
CA LEU A 45 1.46 22.31 -15.81
C LEU A 45 2.19 23.26 -16.76
N TYR A 46 2.21 24.55 -16.42
CA TYR A 46 3.09 25.51 -17.08
C TYR A 46 4.53 25.25 -16.60
N LYS A 47 5.45 24.95 -17.52
CA LYS A 47 6.89 24.96 -17.22
C LYS A 47 7.42 26.38 -17.37
N PRO A 48 7.63 27.17 -16.30
CA PRO A 48 8.44 28.36 -16.42
C PRO A 48 9.85 27.95 -16.85
N GLY A 49 10.47 28.78 -17.70
CA GLY A 49 11.77 28.53 -18.31
C GLY A 49 12.81 28.02 -17.31
N GLU A 50 13.49 26.96 -17.73
CA GLU A 50 14.55 26.20 -17.08
C GLU A 50 15.58 27.08 -16.33
N LYS A 51 15.28 27.43 -15.07
CA LYS A 51 16.22 28.06 -14.13
C LYS A 51 15.82 27.72 -12.70
N ASP A 52 16.07 26.49 -12.31
CA ASP A 52 16.67 26.15 -11.00
C ASP A 52 16.72 24.62 -10.92
N LYS A 53 17.93 24.06 -10.92
CA LYS A 53 18.12 22.68 -10.43
C LYS A 53 17.76 22.71 -8.95
N LYS A 54 16.51 22.38 -8.63
CA LYS A 54 16.09 22.19 -7.24
C LYS A 54 16.93 21.06 -6.65
N ASP A 55 17.41 21.27 -5.42
CA ASP A 55 18.09 20.23 -4.66
C ASP A 55 17.09 19.08 -4.43
N TRP A 56 17.47 17.85 -4.77
CA TRP A 56 16.62 16.66 -4.62
C TRP A 56 16.09 16.53 -3.18
N LYS A 57 16.83 17.01 -2.18
CA LYS A 57 16.38 17.04 -0.78
C LYS A 57 15.16 17.92 -0.58
N GLN A 58 15.14 19.08 -1.23
CA GLN A 58 14.00 20.00 -1.19
C GLN A 58 12.81 19.38 -1.91
N GLU A 59 13.02 18.71 -3.05
CA GLU A 59 11.96 18.01 -3.77
C GLU A 59 11.36 16.86 -2.95
N VAL A 60 12.20 16.09 -2.24
CA VAL A 60 11.75 15.03 -1.33
C VAL A 60 10.91 15.63 -0.20
N ALA A 61 11.40 16.67 0.48
CA ALA A 61 10.67 17.31 1.58
C ALA A 61 9.31 17.87 1.13
N VAL A 62 9.28 18.49 -0.05
CA VAL A 62 8.05 19.00 -0.66
C VAL A 62 7.11 17.85 -1.02
N SER A 63 7.61 16.77 -1.62
CA SER A 63 6.83 15.56 -1.92
C SER A 63 6.27 14.88 -0.66
N GLU A 64 7.03 14.84 0.44
CA GLU A 64 6.55 14.33 1.73
C GLU A 64 5.37 15.14 2.26
N GLN A 65 5.41 16.47 2.13
CA GLN A 65 4.30 17.34 2.51
C GLN A 65 3.05 17.05 1.66
N LEU A 66 3.22 16.87 0.34
CA LEU A 66 2.12 16.50 -0.55
C LEU A 66 1.52 15.14 -0.14
N LEU A 67 2.34 14.11 0.02
CA LEU A 67 1.86 12.79 0.46
C LEU A 67 1.16 12.86 1.82
N GLY A 68 1.67 13.69 2.73
CA GLY A 68 1.05 13.97 4.03
C GLY A 68 -0.34 14.61 3.89
N SER A 69 -0.51 15.57 3.00
CA SER A 69 -1.82 16.19 2.71
C SER A 69 -2.79 15.20 2.07
N LEU A 70 -2.35 14.40 1.10
CA LEU A 70 -3.17 13.41 0.40
C LEU A 70 -3.60 12.27 1.35
N ALA A 71 -2.77 11.94 2.35
CA ALA A 71 -3.12 10.94 3.36
C ALA A 71 -4.28 11.35 4.28
N ASN A 72 -4.72 12.61 4.25
CA ASN A 72 -5.89 13.08 5.02
C ASN A 72 -7.22 12.84 4.31
N PHE A 73 -7.19 12.48 3.02
CA PHE A 73 -8.39 12.17 2.25
C PHE A 73 -9.01 10.85 2.73
N LYS A 74 -10.33 10.79 2.75
CA LYS A 74 -11.07 9.60 3.19
C LYS A 74 -10.98 8.49 2.16
N LEU A 75 -11.09 8.86 0.89
CA LEU A 75 -10.94 7.95 -0.24
C LEU A 75 -9.57 8.19 -0.92
N PRO A 76 -8.96 7.15 -1.52
CA PRO A 76 -7.67 7.30 -2.17
C PRO A 76 -7.70 8.34 -3.29
N VAL A 77 -6.70 9.22 -3.33
CA VAL A 77 -6.51 10.14 -4.47
C VAL A 77 -5.77 9.39 -5.57
N VAL A 78 -6.20 9.58 -6.81
CA VAL A 78 -5.61 8.96 -7.98
C VAL A 78 -4.91 10.04 -8.79
N MET A 79 -3.70 9.74 -9.25
CA MET A 79 -2.97 10.53 -10.24
C MET A 79 -2.68 9.64 -11.44
N GLU A 80 -2.91 10.16 -12.64
CA GLU A 80 -2.78 9.37 -13.86
C GLU A 80 -2.13 10.18 -14.97
N PHE A 81 -1.14 9.58 -15.62
CA PHE A 81 -0.67 10.05 -16.92
C PHE A 81 -1.38 9.21 -17.98
N ALA A 82 -2.01 9.83 -18.96
CA ALA A 82 -2.72 9.11 -20.02
C ALA A 82 -2.53 9.75 -21.40
N VAL A 83 -2.40 8.88 -22.41
CA VAL A 83 -2.54 9.24 -23.83
C VAL A 83 -3.83 8.60 -24.32
N HIS A 84 -4.70 9.42 -24.89
CA HIS A 84 -5.98 8.96 -25.42
C HIS A 84 -5.79 8.13 -26.70
N ASN A 85 -6.82 7.38 -27.07
CA ASN A 85 -6.83 6.58 -28.31
C ASN A 85 -6.76 7.41 -29.60
N ILE A 86 -7.00 8.73 -29.50
CA ILE A 86 -6.93 9.71 -30.57
C ILE A 86 -6.16 10.92 -30.03
N GLY A 87 -5.01 11.22 -30.63
CA GLY A 87 -4.12 12.32 -30.23
C GLY A 87 -2.77 11.82 -29.69
N GLU A 88 -1.82 12.74 -29.51
CA GLU A 88 -0.44 12.43 -29.05
C GLU A 88 -0.11 13.08 -27.69
N ASP A 89 -1.02 13.89 -27.15
CA ASP A 89 -0.74 14.65 -25.95
C ASP A 89 -0.82 13.77 -24.70
N VAL A 90 0.22 13.86 -23.87
CA VAL A 90 0.23 13.25 -22.54
C VAL A 90 -0.57 14.14 -21.60
N ASN A 91 -1.70 13.63 -21.14
CA ASN A 91 -2.59 14.32 -20.20
C ASN A 91 -2.28 13.88 -18.77
N LEU A 92 -2.28 14.83 -17.84
CA LEU A 92 -2.14 14.57 -16.41
C LEU A 92 -3.49 14.75 -15.72
N TYR A 93 -4.02 13.66 -15.19
CA TYR A 93 -5.29 13.64 -14.49
C TYR A 93 -5.09 13.43 -12.99
N PHE A 94 -5.99 14.05 -12.22
CA PHE A 94 -6.22 13.66 -10.83
C PHE A 94 -7.68 13.31 -10.63
N ALA A 95 -7.94 12.33 -9.77
CA ALA A 95 -9.29 11.99 -9.37
C ALA A 95 -9.40 11.84 -7.85
N ALA A 96 -10.49 12.36 -7.30
CA ALA A 96 -10.88 12.20 -5.90
C ALA A 96 -12.41 12.13 -5.79
N ALA A 97 -12.90 11.82 -4.59
CA ALA A 97 -14.32 11.88 -4.29
C ALA A 97 -14.87 13.28 -4.53
N GLU A 98 -16.11 13.40 -5.02
CA GLU A 98 -16.75 14.68 -5.32
C GLU A 98 -16.67 15.65 -4.13
N THR A 99 -16.92 15.14 -2.92
CA THR A 99 -16.86 15.91 -1.67
C THR A 99 -15.47 16.41 -1.28
N GLU A 100 -14.40 15.85 -1.85
CA GLU A 100 -13.00 16.22 -1.55
C GLU A 100 -12.33 16.95 -2.74
N MET A 101 -13.04 17.18 -3.85
CA MET A 101 -12.47 17.77 -5.07
C MET A 101 -11.89 19.17 -4.85
N ASP A 102 -12.59 20.04 -4.14
CA ASP A 102 -12.10 21.41 -3.91
C ASP A 102 -10.82 21.40 -3.06
N SER A 103 -10.71 20.45 -2.11
CA SER A 103 -9.48 20.26 -1.32
C SER A 103 -8.33 19.74 -2.18
N LEU A 104 -8.61 18.82 -3.10
CA LEU A 104 -7.61 18.33 -4.07
C LEU A 104 -7.11 19.47 -4.96
N ILE A 105 -8.01 20.27 -5.53
CA ILE A 105 -7.67 21.40 -6.40
C ILE A 105 -6.78 22.41 -5.65
N GLN A 106 -7.15 22.77 -4.42
CA GLN A 106 -6.33 23.65 -3.58
C GLN A 106 -4.95 23.07 -3.31
N GLN A 107 -4.85 21.77 -3.04
CA GLN A 107 -3.58 21.10 -2.80
C GLN A 107 -2.68 21.05 -4.05
N ILE A 108 -3.27 20.81 -5.22
CA ILE A 108 -2.56 20.85 -6.52
C ILE A 108 -2.05 22.26 -6.79
N GLN A 109 -2.88 23.30 -6.63
CA GLN A 109 -2.49 24.70 -6.84
C GLN A 109 -1.42 25.17 -5.83
N ALA A 110 -1.48 24.69 -4.59
CA ALA A 110 -0.47 24.98 -3.59
C ALA A 110 0.89 24.35 -3.96
N PHE A 111 0.89 23.18 -4.61
CA PHE A 111 2.10 22.46 -4.97
C PHE A 111 2.68 22.89 -6.33
N TRP A 112 1.81 23.18 -7.30
CA TRP A 112 2.15 23.74 -8.60
C TRP A 112 1.46 25.10 -8.78
N PRO A 113 2.03 26.18 -8.19
CA PRO A 113 1.52 27.53 -8.39
C PRO A 113 1.55 27.89 -9.87
N GLY A 114 0.38 28.08 -10.46
CA GLY A 114 0.21 28.35 -11.90
C GLY A 114 -0.25 27.15 -12.72
N ALA A 115 -0.51 25.98 -12.11
CA ALA A 115 -1.24 24.92 -12.80
C ALA A 115 -2.66 25.38 -13.17
N GLU A 116 -3.04 25.13 -14.42
CA GLU A 116 -4.42 25.28 -14.88
C GLU A 116 -5.14 23.95 -14.66
N ILE A 117 -6.35 24.02 -14.11
CA ILE A 117 -7.10 22.85 -13.64
C ILE A 117 -8.50 22.93 -14.19
N ASP A 118 -8.83 21.97 -15.05
CA ASP A 118 -10.14 21.86 -15.68
C ASP A 118 -10.88 20.64 -15.13
N LYS A 119 -12.16 20.84 -14.75
CA LYS A 119 -13.05 19.71 -14.47
C LYS A 119 -13.46 19.12 -15.82
N VAL A 120 -13.19 17.84 -16.01
CA VAL A 120 -13.44 17.14 -17.27
C VAL A 120 -14.35 15.94 -17.03
N ASP A 121 -15.04 15.53 -18.09
CA ASP A 121 -15.76 14.26 -18.11
C ASP A 121 -14.78 13.07 -18.20
N ASP A 122 -15.29 11.87 -17.94
CA ASP A 122 -14.51 10.64 -18.06
C ASP A 122 -13.95 10.47 -19.47
N TYR A 123 -12.66 10.12 -19.56
CA TYR A 123 -11.97 9.85 -20.82
C TYR A 123 -11.75 8.34 -21.01
N ASN A 124 -11.36 7.95 -22.22
CA ASN A 124 -11.18 6.55 -22.58
C ASN A 124 -9.81 6.31 -23.26
N ILE A 125 -8.99 5.45 -22.67
CA ILE A 125 -7.72 4.99 -23.24
C ILE A 125 -7.88 3.69 -24.06
N PHE A 126 -9.03 3.03 -23.98
CA PHE A 126 -9.23 1.71 -24.57
C PHE A 126 -9.63 1.80 -26.04
N ASN A 127 -9.01 0.94 -26.85
CA ASN A 127 -9.42 0.71 -28.23
C ASN A 127 -10.66 -0.20 -28.27
N PRO A 128 -11.78 0.23 -28.90
CA PRO A 128 -13.02 -0.55 -28.95
C PRO A 128 -12.91 -1.89 -29.69
N GLN A 129 -11.91 -2.07 -30.55
CA GLN A 129 -11.67 -3.30 -31.31
C GLN A 129 -10.55 -4.16 -30.70
N GLY A 130 -9.99 -3.74 -29.55
CA GLY A 130 -8.88 -4.41 -28.90
C GLY A 130 -9.26 -5.63 -28.04
N THR A 131 -8.25 -6.29 -27.47
CA THR A 131 -8.40 -7.32 -26.43
C THR A 131 -7.67 -6.86 -25.18
N SER A 132 -8.23 -7.13 -24.00
CA SER A 132 -7.61 -6.81 -22.71
C SER A 132 -6.90 -8.03 -22.12
N LEU A 133 -5.65 -7.85 -21.70
CA LEU A 133 -4.88 -8.81 -20.91
C LEU A 133 -4.43 -8.13 -19.62
N ALA A 134 -4.39 -8.87 -18.52
CA ALA A 134 -4.01 -8.33 -17.21
C ALA A 134 -2.98 -9.21 -16.52
N ALA A 135 -2.05 -8.57 -15.83
CA ALA A 135 -1.09 -9.20 -14.93
C ALA A 135 -1.05 -8.43 -13.61
N VAL A 136 -0.84 -9.15 -12.51
CA VAL A 136 -0.78 -8.56 -11.17
C VAL A 136 0.56 -8.89 -10.56
N PHE A 137 1.26 -7.86 -10.09
CA PHE A 137 2.52 -7.98 -9.39
C PHE A 137 2.35 -7.52 -7.94
N LYS A 138 3.08 -8.18 -7.03
CA LYS A 138 3.16 -7.77 -5.62
C LYS A 138 4.62 -7.66 -5.22
N GLN A 139 4.91 -6.79 -4.27
CA GLN A 139 6.24 -6.69 -3.70
C GLN A 139 6.61 -8.00 -3.01
N GLU A 140 7.82 -8.49 -3.28
CA GLU A 140 8.36 -9.69 -2.62
C GLU A 140 8.66 -9.43 -1.14
N ARG A 141 9.20 -8.23 -0.86
CA ARG A 141 9.51 -7.76 0.50
C ARG A 141 8.27 -7.16 1.17
N PRO A 142 8.24 -7.09 2.51
CA PRO A 142 7.15 -6.43 3.25
C PRO A 142 6.92 -4.98 2.77
N ALA A 143 5.66 -4.57 2.62
CA ALA A 143 5.26 -3.26 2.09
C ALA A 143 5.73 -2.04 2.94
N ILE A 144 6.24 -2.29 4.14
CA ILE A 144 6.88 -1.27 4.98
C ILE A 144 8.30 -0.90 4.49
N LEU A 145 8.88 -1.70 3.60
CA LEU A 145 10.18 -1.44 2.99
C LEU A 145 9.97 -0.77 1.62
N PRO A 146 10.74 0.27 1.30
CA PRO A 146 10.64 0.92 0.00
C PRO A 146 11.16 0.00 -1.11
N ILE A 147 10.65 0.19 -2.34
CA ILE A 147 11.17 -0.47 -3.54
C ILE A 147 12.56 0.08 -3.86
N LYS A 148 12.71 1.41 -3.80
CA LYS A 148 13.96 2.17 -3.95
C LYS A 148 13.96 3.37 -3.02
N THR A 149 15.15 3.79 -2.58
CA THR A 149 15.34 5.03 -1.84
C THR A 149 15.71 6.16 -2.80
N PHE A 150 15.49 7.41 -2.40
CA PHE A 150 15.85 8.59 -3.19
C PHE A 150 17.33 8.63 -3.58
N GLU A 151 18.23 8.06 -2.75
CA GLU A 151 19.68 7.97 -3.03
C GLU A 151 19.98 7.12 -4.26
N SER A 152 19.07 6.20 -4.60
CA SER A 152 19.19 5.25 -5.71
C SER A 152 18.30 5.59 -6.90
N LEU A 153 17.55 6.69 -6.83
CA LEU A 153 16.68 7.14 -7.92
C LEU A 153 17.48 8.03 -8.89
N PRO A 154 17.32 7.85 -10.21
CA PRO A 154 17.87 8.78 -11.19
C PRO A 154 17.22 10.16 -11.07
N GLU A 155 17.91 11.22 -11.52
CA GLU A 155 17.42 12.61 -11.44
C GLU A 155 16.02 12.80 -12.08
N ASP A 156 15.67 12.03 -13.13
CA ASP A 156 14.33 12.06 -13.73
C ASP A 156 13.78 10.64 -13.96
N PHE A 157 12.88 10.21 -13.08
CA PHE A 157 12.24 8.90 -13.14
C PHE A 157 11.02 8.86 -14.07
N LEU A 158 10.49 10.02 -14.46
CA LEU A 158 9.32 10.09 -15.35
C LEU A 158 9.73 10.10 -16.81
N LEU A 159 10.94 10.57 -17.14
CA LEU A 159 11.42 10.64 -18.52
C LEU A 159 11.30 9.32 -19.30
N PRO A 160 11.66 8.13 -18.76
CA PRO A 160 11.45 6.87 -19.48
C PRO A 160 9.97 6.57 -19.76
N VAL A 161 9.07 6.91 -18.82
CA VAL A 161 7.62 6.76 -18.98
C VAL A 161 7.13 7.69 -20.09
N MET A 162 7.51 8.97 -20.03
CA MET A 162 7.12 9.98 -21.02
C MET A 162 7.61 9.59 -22.43
N ASN A 163 8.86 9.14 -22.56
CA ASN A 163 9.41 8.67 -23.84
C ASN A 163 8.62 7.49 -24.40
N THR A 164 8.16 6.57 -23.53
CA THR A 164 7.33 5.44 -23.97
C THR A 164 5.98 5.93 -24.48
N PHE A 165 5.36 6.89 -23.78
CA PHE A 165 4.07 7.45 -24.15
C PHE A 165 4.13 8.20 -25.49
N SER A 166 5.21 8.92 -25.76
CA SER A 166 5.42 9.64 -27.03
C SER A 166 5.68 8.74 -28.25
N THR A 167 5.91 7.43 -28.08
CA THR A 167 6.11 6.50 -29.20
C THR A 167 4.82 5.87 -29.72
N LEU A 168 3.68 6.15 -29.11
CA LEU A 168 2.39 5.59 -29.50
C LEU A 168 1.91 6.13 -30.85
N ALA A 169 1.16 5.30 -31.58
CA ALA A 169 0.52 5.74 -32.81
C ALA A 169 -0.57 6.78 -32.50
N LYS A 170 -0.74 7.75 -33.40
CA LYS A 170 -1.76 8.82 -33.31
C LYS A 170 -3.19 8.34 -33.13
N GLU A 171 -3.48 7.14 -33.64
CA GLU A 171 -4.80 6.54 -33.64
C GLU A 171 -4.70 5.06 -33.29
N GLY A 172 -5.61 4.60 -32.44
CA GLY A 172 -5.81 3.19 -32.14
C GLY A 172 -5.02 2.65 -30.95
N ASP A 173 -4.00 3.38 -30.49
CA ASP A 173 -3.24 3.06 -29.29
C ASP A 173 -3.57 4.06 -28.18
N GLY A 174 -3.73 3.56 -26.96
CA GLY A 174 -3.89 4.39 -25.76
C GLY A 174 -3.15 3.74 -24.60
N ILE A 175 -2.63 4.56 -23.69
CA ILE A 175 -1.89 4.10 -22.52
C ILE A 175 -2.24 4.95 -21.32
N GLY A 176 -2.23 4.32 -20.14
CA GLY A 176 -2.38 5.02 -18.86
C GLY A 176 -1.39 4.46 -17.85
N LEU A 177 -0.74 5.35 -17.08
CA LEU A 177 -0.02 5.02 -15.86
C LEU A 177 -0.74 5.67 -14.69
N GLN A 178 -1.37 4.84 -13.86
CA GLN A 178 -2.14 5.29 -12.71
C GLN A 178 -1.40 4.98 -11.40
N ILE A 179 -1.34 5.98 -10.53
CA ILE A 179 -0.76 5.91 -9.18
C ILE A 179 -1.86 6.26 -8.18
N ILE A 180 -2.09 5.35 -7.23
CA ILE A 180 -3.15 5.48 -6.23
C ILE A 180 -2.51 5.80 -4.87
N PHE A 181 -2.78 7.00 -4.37
CA PHE A 181 -2.33 7.45 -3.05
C PHE A 181 -3.33 7.01 -1.99
N LYS A 182 -2.92 6.08 -1.15
CA LYS A 182 -3.74 5.55 -0.06
C LYS A 182 -2.99 5.59 1.26
N LYS A 183 -3.63 6.15 2.28
CA LYS A 183 -3.15 6.08 3.66
C LYS A 183 -2.99 4.62 4.09
N ALA A 184 -1.83 4.30 4.66
CA ALA A 184 -1.58 2.98 5.24
C ALA A 184 -2.61 2.65 6.31
N ASP A 185 -3.03 1.38 6.36
CA ASP A 185 -3.94 0.92 7.41
C ASP A 185 -3.27 0.95 8.79
N ALA A 186 -4.10 0.85 9.84
CA ALA A 186 -3.61 0.91 11.22
C ALA A 186 -2.59 -0.21 11.56
N LYS A 187 -2.70 -1.38 10.91
CA LYS A 187 -1.80 -2.51 11.13
C LYS A 187 -0.44 -2.22 10.53
N THR A 188 -0.36 -1.83 9.26
CA THR A 188 0.87 -1.45 8.57
C THR A 188 1.53 -0.26 9.24
N ALA A 189 0.76 0.76 9.64
CA ALA A 189 1.29 1.91 10.38
C ALA A 189 1.91 1.51 11.72
N LYS A 190 1.29 0.56 12.45
CA LYS A 190 1.85 0.00 13.69
C LYS A 190 3.14 -0.78 13.41
N GLN A 191 3.15 -1.63 12.38
CA GLN A 191 4.34 -2.38 11.98
C GLN A 191 5.52 -1.46 11.67
N PHE A 192 5.27 -0.41 10.90
CA PHE A 192 6.30 0.58 10.57
C PHE A 192 6.88 1.24 11.82
N LYS A 193 6.03 1.64 12.78
CA LYS A 193 6.48 2.21 14.06
C LYS A 193 7.31 1.23 14.89
N THR A 194 6.88 -0.03 14.99
CA THR A 194 7.61 -1.07 15.72
C THR A 194 8.98 -1.31 15.09
N VAL A 195 9.04 -1.53 13.77
CA VAL A 195 10.30 -1.74 13.06
C VAL A 195 11.24 -0.55 13.25
N GLY A 196 10.75 0.67 13.09
CA GLY A 196 11.54 1.88 13.33
C GLY A 196 12.07 1.98 14.76
N SER A 197 11.29 1.58 15.76
CA SER A 197 11.75 1.60 17.16
C SER A 197 12.82 0.54 17.46
N GLU A 198 12.71 -0.66 16.90
CA GLU A 198 13.69 -1.74 17.13
C GLU A 198 15.00 -1.45 16.39
N LEU A 199 14.93 -0.91 15.17
CA LEU A 199 16.12 -0.44 14.44
C LEU A 199 16.87 0.65 15.22
N ARG A 200 16.16 1.60 15.84
CA ARG A 200 16.76 2.65 16.70
C ARG A 200 17.41 2.10 17.96
N LYS A 201 17.00 0.93 18.44
CA LYS A 201 17.63 0.21 19.55
C LYS A 201 18.88 -0.57 19.13
N GLY A 202 19.20 -0.58 17.82
CA GLY A 202 20.34 -1.30 17.26
C GLY A 202 20.06 -2.74 16.86
N GLU A 203 18.79 -3.16 16.83
CA GLU A 203 18.44 -4.51 16.37
C GLU A 203 18.59 -4.65 14.85
N SER A 204 18.78 -5.89 14.39
CA SER A 204 18.85 -6.15 12.95
C SER A 204 17.47 -5.98 12.30
N LEU A 205 17.46 -5.67 11.00
CA LEU A 205 16.22 -5.51 10.25
C LEU A 205 15.35 -6.78 10.29
N GLU A 206 15.97 -7.95 10.24
CA GLU A 206 15.26 -9.23 10.31
C GLU A 206 14.55 -9.43 11.66
N GLN A 207 15.24 -9.11 12.76
CA GLN A 207 14.67 -9.16 14.11
C GLN A 207 13.52 -8.16 14.27
N ALA A 208 13.71 -6.93 13.78
CA ALA A 208 12.71 -5.88 13.83
C ALA A 208 11.44 -6.28 13.05
N LEU A 209 11.60 -6.84 11.85
CA LEU A 209 10.50 -7.34 11.02
C LEU A 209 9.76 -8.51 11.69
N ALA A 210 10.49 -9.46 12.28
CA ALA A 210 9.89 -10.58 13.00
C ALA A 210 9.02 -10.11 14.17
N LYS A 211 9.50 -9.15 14.96
CA LYS A 211 8.74 -8.57 16.09
C LYS A 211 7.50 -7.80 15.63
N ALA A 212 7.57 -7.08 14.52
CA ALA A 212 6.42 -6.39 13.95
C ALA A 212 5.39 -7.35 13.31
N GLY A 213 5.81 -8.54 12.89
CA GLY A 213 4.95 -9.60 12.39
C GLY A 213 4.11 -10.30 13.46
N GLN A 214 4.52 -10.23 14.73
CA GLN A 214 3.78 -10.84 15.84
C GLN A 214 2.46 -10.10 16.10
N THR A 215 1.37 -10.69 15.65
CA THR A 215 0.02 -10.28 16.06
C THR A 215 -0.21 -10.69 17.53
N GLY A 216 -1.11 -10.01 18.24
CA GLY A 216 -1.38 -10.29 19.66
C GLY A 216 -1.73 -11.75 19.96
N ALA A 217 -2.27 -12.50 18.98
CA ALA A 217 -2.52 -13.93 19.10
C ALA A 217 -1.22 -14.77 19.17
N GLY A 218 -0.16 -14.40 18.46
CA GLY A 218 1.16 -15.04 18.55
C GLY A 218 1.82 -14.78 19.91
N GLN A 219 1.65 -13.58 20.46
CA GLN A 219 2.11 -13.27 21.83
C GLN A 219 1.33 -14.04 22.90
N PHE A 220 0.01 -14.20 22.72
CA PHE A 220 -0.81 -15.05 23.60
C PHE A 220 -0.45 -16.53 23.49
N ALA A 221 -0.19 -17.05 22.29
CA ALA A 221 0.24 -18.43 22.08
C ALA A 221 1.64 -18.70 22.68
N ASP A 222 2.58 -17.77 22.52
CA ASP A 222 3.91 -17.88 23.14
C ASP A 222 3.85 -17.78 24.67
N THR A 223 2.94 -16.96 25.22
CA THR A 223 2.77 -16.81 26.68
C THR A 223 2.06 -18.03 27.29
N LEU A 224 1.05 -18.57 26.60
CA LEU A 224 0.38 -19.81 27.01
C LEU A 224 1.32 -21.01 26.85
N GLY A 225 2.03 -21.14 25.73
CA GLY A 225 3.00 -22.20 25.49
C GLY A 225 4.12 -22.25 26.55
N LYS A 226 4.61 -21.08 26.99
CA LYS A 226 5.58 -20.99 28.10
C LYS A 226 4.98 -21.28 29.47
N SER A 227 3.67 -21.09 29.66
CA SER A 227 2.97 -21.43 30.90
C SER A 227 2.57 -22.92 31.00
N PHE A 228 2.62 -23.66 29.89
CA PHE A 228 2.32 -25.10 29.82
C PHE A 228 3.57 -25.99 29.73
N VAL A 229 4.79 -25.46 29.88
CA VAL A 229 5.99 -26.28 30.04
C VAL A 229 6.05 -26.75 31.51
N PRO A 230 5.86 -28.05 31.81
CA PRO A 230 6.04 -28.55 33.16
C PRO A 230 7.53 -28.51 33.49
N GLU A 231 7.88 -27.86 34.59
CA GLU A 231 9.21 -27.90 35.18
C GLU A 231 9.54 -29.37 35.50
N LYS A 232 10.51 -29.95 34.78
CA LYS A 232 10.98 -31.32 35.08
C LYS A 232 11.68 -31.30 36.44
N PRO A 233 11.39 -32.26 37.34
CA PRO A 233 12.10 -32.36 38.61
C PRO A 233 13.57 -32.72 38.37
N GLU A 234 14.48 -32.03 39.06
CA GLU A 234 15.90 -32.38 39.10
C GLU A 234 16.11 -33.75 39.77
N GLU A 235 16.63 -34.70 39.00
CA GLU A 235 17.02 -36.03 39.48
C GLU A 235 18.46 -35.96 40.03
N LYS A 236 18.60 -35.98 41.36
CA LYS A 236 19.89 -36.15 42.04
C LYS A 236 20.45 -37.54 41.71
N THR A 237 21.53 -37.60 40.93
CA THR A 237 22.31 -38.83 40.76
C THR A 237 23.51 -38.80 41.69
N ASP A 238 23.43 -39.58 42.77
CA ASP A 238 24.57 -40.04 43.55
C ASP A 238 25.58 -40.75 42.64
N LYS A 239 26.84 -40.31 42.68
CA LYS A 239 27.99 -41.09 42.18
C LYS A 239 29.08 -41.08 43.24
N GLU A 240 29.02 -42.06 44.13
CA GLU A 240 30.19 -42.49 44.91
C GLU A 240 30.56 -43.93 44.52
N LYS A 241 31.86 -44.12 44.23
CA LYS A 241 32.62 -45.37 44.08
C LYS A 241 32.40 -46.21 42.82
N ASN A 242 33.37 -46.20 41.90
CA ASN A 242 34.52 -47.11 41.98
C ASN A 242 35.48 -46.91 40.78
N LYS A 243 36.74 -46.51 41.05
CA LYS A 243 37.97 -47.00 40.38
C LYS A 243 39.16 -46.17 40.86
N ASN A 244 39.80 -46.67 41.92
CA ASN A 244 41.23 -46.52 42.11
C ASN A 244 41.75 -47.85 42.64
N SER A 245 42.18 -48.72 41.72
CA SER A 245 43.27 -49.67 41.92
C SER A 245 43.91 -49.97 40.57
N ASP A 246 45.23 -49.77 40.53
CA ASP A 246 46.23 -50.40 39.65
C ASP A 246 46.42 -49.84 38.23
N ALA A 247 47.33 -48.87 38.09
CA ALA A 247 48.65 -49.02 37.44
C ALA A 247 49.35 -47.64 37.31
#